data_AF-E6VKY8-F1
#
_entry.id   AF-E6VKY8-F1
#
_cell.length_a   1.000
_cell.length_b   1.000
_cell.length_c   1.000
_cell.angle_alpha   90.00
_cell.angle_beta   90.00
_cell.angle_gamma   90.00
#
_symmetry.space_group_name_H-M   'P 1'
#
loop_
_entity.id
_entity.type
_entity.pdbx_description
1 polymer ?
#
loop_
_entity_poly.entity_id
_entity_poly.type
_entity_poly.pdbx_seq_one_letter_code
_entity_poly.pdbx_strand_id
1 'polypeptide(L)'
;MSPEEGITTKPDALLVIPDGDQVTGRCDCCGQISRRVWGTVSTADAAVAAYMVWWTVGHIAEHGAEIDLICGRWGDDTSVSDRFVVRLHHFIAASGPAVMVQDASLADGLDRLAACALRRDDIIGTPRAAEVFALYDAIAQQDARLAELFGAPAPCGHCGPRTEHRKLPSRRSRSGARRGRTI
;
A
#
# COMPACT_ATOMS: atom_id res chain seq x y z
N MET A 1 44.33 4.86 -23.14
CA MET A 1 43.11 5.50 -22.62
C MET A 1 41.98 4.55 -22.90
N SER A 2 41.67 3.68 -21.93
CA SER A 2 40.56 2.74 -22.01
C SER A 2 39.26 3.47 -21.67
N PRO A 3 38.13 3.16 -22.30
CA PRO A 3 36.86 3.76 -21.94
C PRO A 3 36.38 3.15 -20.61
N GLU A 4 36.00 4.01 -19.69
CA GLU A 4 35.38 3.65 -18.41
C GLU A 4 34.00 3.06 -18.72
N GLU A 5 33.83 1.76 -18.47
CA GLU A 5 32.55 1.07 -18.58
C GLU A 5 31.59 1.64 -17.54
N GLY A 6 30.56 2.34 -18.04
CA GLY A 6 29.44 2.78 -17.22
C GLY A 6 28.74 1.57 -16.62
N ILE A 7 28.88 1.40 -15.32
CA ILE A 7 28.07 0.47 -14.53
C ILE A 7 26.63 0.98 -14.61
N THR A 8 25.86 0.45 -15.57
CA THR A 8 24.41 0.54 -15.53
C THR A 8 23.95 -0.41 -14.44
N THR A 9 23.96 0.06 -13.20
CA THR A 9 23.36 -0.65 -12.07
C THR A 9 21.89 -0.80 -12.40
N LYS A 10 21.46 -2.05 -12.62
CA LYS A 10 20.05 -2.41 -12.65
C LYS A 10 19.42 -1.82 -11.37
N PRO A 11 18.29 -1.10 -11.42
CA PRO A 11 17.66 -0.63 -10.20
C PRO A 11 17.42 -1.87 -9.33
N ASP A 12 18.04 -1.90 -8.16
CA ASP A 12 17.92 -3.04 -7.25
C ASP A 12 16.44 -3.27 -6.97
N ALA A 13 15.99 -4.49 -7.23
CA ALA A 13 14.58 -4.82 -7.12
C ALA A 13 14.17 -4.70 -5.65
N LEU A 14 13.17 -3.84 -5.39
CA LEU A 14 12.60 -3.67 -4.07
C LEU A 14 11.74 -4.89 -3.72
N LEU A 15 12.00 -5.50 -2.57
CA LEU A 15 11.22 -6.58 -1.98
C LEU A 15 10.50 -6.06 -0.75
N VAL A 16 9.17 -6.21 -0.72
CA VAL A 16 8.33 -5.83 0.41
C VAL A 16 8.10 -7.05 1.30
N ILE A 17 8.37 -6.88 2.60
CA ILE A 17 8.20 -7.93 3.61
C ILE A 17 7.15 -7.44 4.62
N PRO A 18 5.88 -7.87 4.47
CA PRO A 18 4.83 -7.66 5.45
C PRO A 18 5.20 -8.24 6.82
N ASP A 19 5.01 -7.47 7.89
CA ASP A 19 5.30 -7.93 9.26
C ASP A 19 4.02 -7.99 10.10
N GLY A 20 3.44 -6.84 10.43
CA GLY A 20 2.28 -6.79 11.32
C GLY A 20 1.04 -6.17 10.72
N ASP A 21 -0.10 -6.59 11.26
CA ASP A 21 -1.45 -6.18 10.86
C ASP A 21 -2.31 -6.06 12.13
N GLN A 22 -2.83 -4.87 12.35
CA GLN A 22 -3.59 -4.52 13.52
C GLN A 22 -4.89 -3.85 13.11
N VAL A 23 -6.00 -4.43 13.55
CA VAL A 23 -7.28 -3.77 13.54
C VAL A 23 -7.38 -2.94 14.82
N THR A 24 -7.38 -1.63 14.68
CA THR A 24 -7.61 -0.70 15.79
C THR A 24 -9.10 -0.68 16.14
N GLY A 25 -9.41 -0.34 17.39
CA GLY A 25 -10.79 -0.25 17.88
C GLY A 25 -11.66 0.70 17.06
N ARG A 26 -12.96 0.71 17.38
CA ARG A 26 -13.90 1.66 16.75
C ARG A 26 -13.49 3.08 17.11
N CYS A 27 -13.37 3.95 16.10
CA CYS A 27 -13.12 5.37 16.29
C CYS A 27 -14.26 6.00 17.12
N ASP A 28 -13.93 6.81 18.12
CA ASP A 28 -14.93 7.47 18.98
C ASP A 28 -15.77 8.52 18.23
N CYS A 29 -15.28 9.03 17.09
CA CYS A 29 -15.96 10.04 16.28
C CYS A 29 -17.05 9.44 15.36
N CYS A 30 -16.77 8.30 14.72
CA CYS A 30 -17.64 7.72 13.68
C CYS A 30 -17.99 6.23 13.89
N GLY A 31 -17.44 5.59 14.92
CA GLY A 31 -17.64 4.18 15.24
C GLY A 31 -16.97 3.21 14.26
N GLN A 32 -16.21 3.72 13.27
CA GLN A 32 -15.62 2.90 12.21
C GLN A 32 -14.32 2.25 12.66
N ILE A 33 -14.02 1.10 12.07
CA ILE A 33 -12.82 0.32 12.35
C ILE A 33 -11.68 0.87 11.49
N SER A 34 -10.56 1.23 12.12
CA SER A 34 -9.33 1.52 11.38
C SER A 34 -8.39 0.32 11.40
N ARG A 35 -7.66 0.12 10.32
CA ARG A 35 -6.64 -0.92 10.19
C ARG A 35 -5.28 -0.25 10.01
N ARG A 36 -4.27 -0.84 10.63
CA ARG A 36 -2.88 -0.43 10.54
C ARG A 36 -2.06 -1.64 10.15
N VAL A 37 -1.23 -1.50 9.13
CA VAL A 37 -0.27 -2.54 8.74
C VAL A 37 1.12 -1.94 8.64
N TRP A 38 2.13 -2.76 8.84
CA TRP A 38 3.52 -2.36 8.69
C TRP A 38 4.38 -3.50 8.15
N GLY A 39 5.59 -3.14 7.77
CA GLY A 39 6.59 -4.05 7.25
C GLY A 39 7.87 -3.32 6.88
N THR A 40 8.75 -4.02 6.17
CA THR A 40 10.00 -3.47 5.67
C THR A 40 10.10 -3.59 4.16
N VAL A 41 10.95 -2.76 3.57
CA VAL A 41 11.34 -2.82 2.16
C VAL A 41 12.85 -3.00 2.11
N SER A 42 13.29 -3.98 1.33
CA SER A 42 14.70 -4.34 1.18
C SER A 42 15.09 -4.42 -0.29
N THR A 43 16.36 -4.19 -0.56
CA THR A 43 17.02 -4.62 -1.80
C THR A 43 17.57 -6.05 -1.60
N ALA A 44 18.31 -6.57 -2.58
CA ALA A 44 19.04 -7.82 -2.43
C ALA A 44 20.06 -7.77 -1.28
N ASP A 45 20.60 -6.59 -0.99
CA ASP A 45 21.74 -6.42 -0.10
C ASP A 45 21.35 -5.92 1.30
N ALA A 46 20.33 -5.06 1.40
CA ALA A 46 19.98 -4.42 2.68
C ALA A 46 18.53 -3.94 2.75
N ALA A 47 18.03 -3.79 3.98
CA ALA A 47 16.79 -3.08 4.28
C ALA A 47 16.98 -1.57 4.07
N VAL A 48 16.08 -0.97 3.28
CA VAL A 48 16.15 0.42 2.82
C VAL A 48 15.01 1.30 3.32
N ALA A 49 13.92 0.68 3.80
CA ALA A 49 12.85 1.39 4.48
C ALA A 49 12.05 0.49 5.42
N ALA A 50 11.43 1.10 6.42
CA ALA A 50 10.25 0.54 7.08
C ALA A 50 9.03 1.36 6.65
N TYR A 51 7.86 0.72 6.59
CA TYR A 51 6.62 1.40 6.24
C TYR A 51 5.52 1.10 7.24
N MET A 52 4.63 2.07 7.41
CA MET A 52 3.40 1.92 8.18
C MET A 52 2.26 2.56 7.40
N VAL A 53 1.16 1.84 7.22
CA VAL A 53 -0.05 2.33 6.55
C VAL A 53 -1.22 2.23 7.50
N TRP A 54 -2.03 3.27 7.59
CA TRP A 54 -3.28 3.24 8.35
C TRP A 54 -4.42 3.88 7.58
N TRP A 55 -5.60 3.27 7.70
CA TRP A 55 -6.83 3.73 7.05
C TRP A 55 -8.07 3.27 7.80
N THR A 56 -9.20 3.92 7.51
CA THR A 56 -10.51 3.48 7.99
C THR A 56 -11.12 2.50 6.98
N VAL A 57 -11.40 1.28 7.43
CA VAL A 57 -11.87 0.18 6.57
C VAL A 57 -13.25 0.51 6.03
N GLY A 58 -13.39 0.46 4.71
CA GLY A 58 -14.60 0.81 3.96
C GLY A 58 -14.75 2.29 3.65
N HIS A 59 -13.80 3.14 4.07
CA HIS A 59 -13.90 4.61 3.95
C HIS A 59 -12.70 5.25 3.22
N ILE A 60 -12.03 4.49 2.35
CA ILE A 60 -10.89 4.98 1.56
C ILE A 60 -11.30 6.14 0.63
N ALA A 61 -12.53 6.13 0.10
CA ALA A 61 -12.99 7.19 -0.79
C ALA A 61 -13.19 8.53 -0.05
N GLU A 62 -13.55 8.47 1.22
CA GLU A 62 -13.88 9.62 2.07
C GLU A 62 -12.65 10.16 2.81
N HIS A 63 -11.78 9.27 3.29
CA HIS A 63 -10.68 9.61 4.20
C HIS A 63 -9.30 9.30 3.63
N GLY A 64 -9.21 8.47 2.60
CA GLY A 64 -7.92 8.00 2.10
C GLY A 64 -7.19 7.09 3.08
N ALA A 65 -5.89 6.97 2.88
CA ALA A 65 -4.97 6.26 3.74
C ALA A 65 -3.71 7.09 3.93
N GLU A 66 -3.14 7.00 5.12
CA GLU A 66 -1.86 7.62 5.42
C GLU A 66 -0.76 6.56 5.41
N ILE A 67 0.39 6.93 4.84
CA ILE A 67 1.57 6.08 4.73
C ILE A 67 2.77 6.84 5.27
N ASP A 68 3.40 6.30 6.31
CA ASP A 68 4.71 6.75 6.76
C ASP A 68 5.78 5.82 6.23
N LEU A 69 6.76 6.39 5.53
CA LEU A 69 7.97 5.73 5.08
C LEU A 69 9.14 6.21 5.93
N ILE A 70 9.82 5.29 6.61
CA ILE A 70 11.05 5.56 7.35
C ILE A 70 12.20 5.05 6.50
N CYS A 71 12.75 5.95 5.69
CA CYS A 71 13.74 5.66 4.67
C CYS A 71 15.15 5.79 5.23
N GLY A 72 16.07 4.96 4.75
CA GLY A 72 17.48 5.01 5.13
C GLY A 72 18.05 3.64 5.44
N ARG A 73 19.22 3.61 6.09
CA ARG A 73 19.88 2.34 6.41
C ARG A 73 19.26 1.69 7.65
N TRP A 74 19.06 0.39 7.57
CA TRP A 74 18.58 -0.47 8.64
C TRP A 74 19.54 -1.66 8.84
N GLY A 75 19.58 -2.18 10.06
CA GLY A 75 20.46 -3.29 10.44
C GLY A 75 21.56 -2.87 11.41
N ASP A 76 22.56 -3.73 11.55
CA ASP A 76 23.69 -3.52 12.46
C ASP A 76 24.47 -2.24 12.09
N ASP A 77 25.05 -1.58 13.10
CA ASP A 77 25.81 -0.33 12.97
C ASP A 77 25.05 0.86 12.34
N THR A 78 23.72 0.84 12.33
CA THR A 78 22.88 1.96 11.91
C THR A 78 22.22 2.66 13.09
N SER A 79 21.92 3.95 12.93
CA SER A 79 21.31 4.80 13.95
C SER A 79 20.10 5.56 13.41
N VAL A 80 19.37 6.25 14.29
CA VAL A 80 18.29 7.16 13.87
C VAL A 80 18.78 8.25 12.92
N SER A 81 20.05 8.64 13.00
CA SER A 81 20.68 9.65 12.13
C SER A 81 20.83 9.19 10.68
N ASP A 82 20.76 7.88 10.43
CA ASP A 82 20.80 7.31 9.08
C ASP A 82 19.44 7.29 8.40
N ARG A 83 18.41 7.81 9.07
CA ARG A 83 17.01 7.66 8.68
C ARG A 83 16.25 8.98 8.67
N PHE A 84 15.31 9.07 7.75
CA PHE A 84 14.37 10.18 7.63
C PHE A 84 12.96 9.66 7.37
N VAL A 85 11.96 10.44 7.78
CA VAL A 85 10.55 10.10 7.55
C VAL A 85 9.99 10.89 6.39
N VAL A 86 9.19 10.21 5.57
CA VAL A 86 8.32 10.80 4.57
C VAL A 86 6.89 10.36 4.84
N ARG A 87 5.95 11.31 4.87
CA ARG A 87 4.52 11.02 4.95
C ARG A 87 3.87 11.20 3.59
N LEU A 88 3.08 10.20 3.20
CA LEU A 88 2.28 10.21 2.00
C LEU A 88 0.80 10.04 2.37
N HIS A 89 -0.06 10.76 1.67
CA HIS A 89 -1.50 10.58 1.72
C HIS A 89 -1.98 9.99 0.42
N HIS A 90 -2.58 8.80 0.51
CA HIS A 90 -3.26 8.13 -0.57
C HIS A 90 -4.74 8.50 -0.55
N PHE A 91 -5.31 8.83 -1.70
CA PHE A 91 -6.72 9.20 -1.83
C PHE A 91 -7.28 8.78 -3.19
N ILE A 92 -8.61 8.71 -3.30
CA ILE A 92 -9.29 8.42 -4.56
C ILE A 92 -9.64 9.73 -5.25
N ALA A 93 -8.90 10.06 -6.31
CA ALA A 93 -9.22 11.18 -7.18
C ALA A 93 -10.29 10.78 -8.22
N ALA A 94 -10.83 11.77 -8.94
CA ALA A 94 -11.76 11.51 -10.04
C ALA A 94 -11.17 10.60 -11.16
N SER A 95 -9.84 10.60 -11.31
CA SER A 95 -9.10 9.75 -12.26
C SER A 95 -8.70 8.38 -11.70
N GLY A 96 -8.99 8.10 -10.43
CA GLY A 96 -8.58 6.87 -9.73
C GLY A 96 -7.67 7.13 -8.52
N PRO A 97 -7.06 6.07 -7.96
CA PRO A 97 -6.16 6.18 -6.81
C PRO A 97 -4.97 7.09 -7.11
N ALA A 98 -4.66 7.99 -6.18
CA ALA A 98 -3.58 8.95 -6.28
C ALA A 98 -2.87 9.08 -4.92
N VAL A 99 -1.64 9.59 -4.94
CA VAL A 99 -0.83 9.79 -3.74
C VAL A 99 -0.19 11.17 -3.76
N MET A 100 -0.06 11.79 -2.59
CA MET A 100 0.64 13.05 -2.43
C MET A 100 1.57 13.04 -1.22
N VAL A 101 2.71 13.70 -1.35
CA VAL A 101 3.59 13.97 -0.20
C VAL A 101 2.94 15.02 0.70
N GLN A 102 2.89 14.70 2.00
CA GLN A 102 2.49 15.60 3.08
C GLN A 102 3.69 15.99 3.95
N ASP A 103 3.45 16.90 4.90
CA ASP A 103 4.44 17.26 5.91
C ASP A 103 4.55 16.13 6.95
N ALA A 104 5.73 15.50 7.05
CA ALA A 104 5.98 14.42 7.99
C ALA A 104 6.16 14.92 9.44
N SER A 105 6.31 16.23 9.69
CA SER A 105 6.46 16.78 11.05
C SER A 105 5.26 16.55 11.96
N LEU A 106 4.15 16.07 11.41
CA LEU A 106 2.88 15.80 12.08
C LEU A 106 2.80 14.39 12.68
N ALA A 107 3.88 13.61 12.66
CA ALA A 107 3.89 12.21 13.08
C ALA A 107 4.46 12.03 14.50
N ASP A 108 3.58 11.92 15.52
CA ASP A 108 4.02 11.64 16.88
C ASP A 108 4.68 10.24 17.00
N GLY A 109 5.86 10.19 17.65
CA GLY A 109 6.56 8.95 18.02
C GLY A 109 7.57 8.41 16.98
N LEU A 110 7.70 9.05 15.81
CA LEU A 110 8.69 8.66 14.80
C LEU A 110 10.10 9.23 15.05
N ASP A 111 10.24 10.17 15.97
CA ASP A 111 11.51 10.73 16.47
C ASP A 111 12.45 9.66 17.03
N ARG A 112 11.90 8.53 17.49
CA ARG A 112 12.66 7.36 17.95
C ARG A 112 13.24 6.52 16.82
N LEU A 113 12.73 6.68 15.60
CA LEU A 113 13.08 5.85 14.44
C LEU A 113 13.93 6.61 13.43
N ALA A 114 13.83 7.94 13.37
CA ALA A 114 14.52 8.78 12.40
C ALA A 114 14.89 10.13 12.98
N ALA A 115 16.01 10.70 12.52
CA ALA A 115 16.51 11.98 13.00
C ALA A 115 15.79 13.19 12.39
N CYS A 116 15.15 13.02 11.23
CA CYS A 116 14.39 14.10 10.62
C CYS A 116 13.11 13.61 9.94
N ALA A 117 12.12 14.49 9.91
CA ALA A 117 10.89 14.35 9.16
C ALA A 117 10.92 15.34 8.01
N LEU A 118 10.78 14.86 6.78
CA LEU A 118 10.86 15.69 5.58
C LEU A 118 9.50 16.30 5.24
N ARG A 119 9.55 17.52 4.73
CA ARG A 119 8.39 18.25 4.23
C ARG A 119 8.25 18.01 2.74
N ARG A 120 7.10 18.40 2.19
CA ARG A 120 6.84 18.31 0.74
C ARG A 120 7.95 18.96 -0.09
N ASP A 121 8.41 20.15 0.30
CA ASP A 121 9.41 20.92 -0.45
C ASP A 121 10.82 20.30 -0.39
N ASP A 122 11.08 19.43 0.60
CA ASP A 122 12.34 18.68 0.70
C ASP A 122 12.38 17.47 -0.25
N ILE A 123 11.24 17.13 -0.85
CA ILE A 123 11.06 15.92 -1.65
C ILE A 123 10.70 16.27 -3.09
N ILE A 124 9.63 17.05 -3.28
CA ILE A 124 9.10 17.36 -4.62
C ILE A 124 10.12 18.20 -5.40
N GLY A 125 10.40 17.79 -6.64
CA GLY A 125 11.40 18.43 -7.50
C GLY A 125 12.85 18.03 -7.20
N THR A 126 13.07 17.11 -6.26
CA THR A 126 14.40 16.54 -5.97
C THR A 126 14.49 15.08 -6.46
N PRO A 127 15.71 14.51 -6.61
CA PRO A 127 15.88 13.09 -6.92
C PRO A 127 15.21 12.15 -5.90
N ARG A 128 15.06 12.60 -4.65
CA ARG A 128 14.42 11.80 -3.58
C ARG A 128 12.96 11.49 -3.87
N ALA A 129 12.27 12.31 -4.66
CA ALA A 129 10.90 12.01 -5.08
C ALA A 129 10.83 10.66 -5.80
N ALA A 130 11.79 10.37 -6.70
CA ALA A 130 11.80 9.12 -7.43
C ALA A 130 11.99 7.91 -6.49
N GLU A 131 12.87 8.02 -5.50
CA GLU A 131 13.10 6.99 -4.48
C GLU A 131 11.84 6.73 -3.65
N VAL A 132 11.20 7.81 -3.15
CA VAL A 132 9.98 7.73 -2.34
C VAL A 132 8.82 7.11 -3.13
N PHE A 133 8.60 7.53 -4.37
CA PHE A 133 7.52 6.97 -5.19
C PHE A 133 7.81 5.53 -5.62
N ALA A 134 9.08 5.16 -5.86
CA ALA A 134 9.44 3.76 -6.11
C ALA A 134 9.14 2.86 -4.89
N LEU A 135 9.40 3.32 -3.67
CA LEU A 135 9.04 2.60 -2.44
C LEU A 135 7.52 2.45 -2.33
N TYR A 136 6.77 3.53 -2.55
CA TYR A 136 5.31 3.50 -2.54
C TYR A 136 4.75 2.51 -3.58
N ASP A 137 5.24 2.56 -4.82
CA ASP A 137 4.80 1.66 -5.90
C ASP A 137 5.09 0.20 -5.57
N ALA A 138 6.27 -0.09 -5.01
CA ALA A 138 6.62 -1.44 -4.57
C ALA A 138 5.66 -1.96 -3.48
N ILE A 139 5.38 -1.13 -2.46
CA ILE A 139 4.44 -1.46 -1.37
C ILE A 139 3.04 -1.69 -1.92
N ALA A 140 2.56 -0.78 -2.78
CA ALA A 140 1.24 -0.87 -3.42
C ALA A 140 1.09 -2.16 -4.25
N GLN A 141 2.15 -2.57 -4.95
CA GLN A 141 2.12 -3.74 -5.83
C GLN A 141 2.26 -5.06 -5.08
N GLN A 142 3.05 -5.11 -4.01
CA GLN A 142 3.46 -6.36 -3.36
C GLN A 142 2.69 -6.66 -2.07
N ASP A 143 2.22 -5.65 -1.33
CA ASP A 143 1.48 -5.87 -0.09
C ASP A 143 -0.03 -6.03 -0.36
N ALA A 144 -0.45 -7.28 -0.54
CA ALA A 144 -1.85 -7.63 -0.82
C ALA A 144 -2.85 -7.16 0.26
N ARG A 145 -2.38 -6.81 1.47
CA ARG A 145 -3.24 -6.28 2.54
C ARG A 145 -3.81 -4.90 2.19
N LEU A 146 -3.15 -4.18 1.28
CA LEU A 146 -3.51 -2.83 0.82
C LEU A 146 -4.43 -2.81 -0.40
N ALA A 147 -4.93 -3.97 -0.85
CA ALA A 147 -5.79 -4.08 -2.02
C ALA A 147 -6.99 -3.11 -2.02
N GLU A 148 -7.53 -2.81 -0.83
CA GLU A 148 -8.63 -1.86 -0.63
C GLU A 148 -8.32 -0.44 -1.09
N LEU A 149 -7.08 0.01 -0.93
CA LEU A 149 -6.65 1.35 -1.34
C LEU A 149 -6.78 1.52 -2.87
N PHE A 150 -6.69 0.42 -3.61
CA PHE A 150 -6.73 0.42 -5.08
C PHE A 150 -8.08 -0.05 -5.64
N GLY A 151 -9.14 -0.06 -4.81
CA GLY A 151 -10.50 -0.39 -5.23
C GLY A 151 -10.78 -1.89 -5.36
N ALA A 152 -9.82 -2.76 -4.99
CA ALA A 152 -10.10 -4.18 -4.84
C ALA A 152 -10.70 -4.44 -3.45
N PRO A 153 -11.77 -5.23 -3.31
CA PRO A 153 -12.29 -5.56 -1.99
C PRO A 153 -11.18 -6.22 -1.17
N ALA A 154 -10.98 -5.77 0.07
CA ALA A 154 -9.96 -6.33 0.96
C ALA A 154 -10.05 -7.88 0.94
N PRO A 155 -8.91 -8.61 0.84
CA PRO A 155 -8.94 -10.06 0.86
C PRO A 155 -9.58 -10.49 2.17
N CYS A 156 -10.81 -11.01 2.10
CA CYS A 156 -11.50 -11.46 3.29
C CYS A 156 -10.75 -12.69 3.80
N GLY A 157 -10.30 -12.71 5.06
CA GLY A 157 -9.53 -13.81 5.64
C GLY A 157 -10.26 -15.17 5.66
N HIS A 158 -11.48 -15.23 5.14
CA HIS A 158 -12.30 -16.43 4.98
C HIS A 158 -12.47 -16.87 3.51
N CYS A 159 -12.19 -16.00 2.54
CA CYS A 159 -12.31 -16.32 1.13
C CYS A 159 -10.90 -16.39 0.55
N GLY A 160 -10.46 -17.61 0.21
CA GLY A 160 -9.29 -17.78 -0.65
C GLY A 160 -9.46 -17.03 -1.98
N PRO A 161 -8.41 -16.98 -2.83
CA PRO A 161 -8.43 -16.23 -4.08
C PRO A 161 -9.69 -16.56 -4.87
N ARG A 162 -10.50 -15.51 -5.16
CA ARG A 162 -11.69 -15.62 -6.01
C ARG A 162 -11.23 -16.02 -7.40
N THR A 163 -11.14 -17.32 -7.67
CA THR A 163 -11.15 -17.83 -9.03
C THR A 163 -12.48 -17.42 -9.63
N GLU A 164 -12.44 -16.57 -10.64
CA GLU A 164 -13.61 -16.13 -11.38
C GLU A 164 -14.41 -17.36 -11.83
N HIS A 165 -15.53 -17.64 -11.16
CA HIS A 165 -16.49 -18.61 -11.66
C HIS A 165 -17.11 -18.02 -12.93
N ARG A 166 -16.51 -18.38 -14.07
CA ARG A 166 -17.08 -18.22 -15.41
C ARG A 166 -18.54 -18.64 -15.34
N LYS A 167 -19.46 -17.67 -15.42
CA LYS A 167 -20.91 -17.93 -15.46
C LYS A 167 -21.18 -18.88 -16.62
N LEU A 168 -21.45 -20.16 -16.30
CA LEU A 168 -22.01 -21.10 -17.26
C LEU A 168 -23.38 -20.54 -17.70
N PRO A 169 -23.66 -20.43 -19.00
CA PRO A 169 -24.95 -19.95 -19.46
C PRO A 169 -26.03 -20.92 -18.98
N SER A 170 -27.03 -20.37 -18.28
CA SER A 170 -28.17 -21.15 -17.80
C SER A 170 -28.89 -21.78 -18.99
N ARG A 171 -28.92 -23.12 -19.07
CA ARG A 171 -29.78 -23.83 -20.00
C ARG A 171 -31.24 -23.58 -19.61
N ARG A 172 -31.88 -22.63 -20.29
CA ARG A 172 -33.34 -22.61 -20.40
C ARG A 172 -33.74 -23.62 -21.48
N SER A 173 -34.46 -24.67 -21.11
CA SER A 173 -35.28 -25.41 -22.06
C SER A 173 -36.48 -26.08 -21.39
N ARG A 174 -37.62 -25.36 -21.50
CA ARG A 174 -39.00 -25.81 -21.79
C ARG A 174 -39.62 -26.92 -20.92
N SER A 175 -40.42 -26.48 -19.95
CA SER A 175 -41.59 -27.22 -19.46
C SER A 175 -42.69 -27.24 -20.54
N GLY A 176 -42.92 -28.39 -21.16
CA GLY A 176 -44.08 -28.63 -22.03
C GLY A 176 -45.36 -28.73 -21.20
N ALA A 177 -46.32 -27.85 -21.48
CA ALA A 177 -47.63 -27.83 -20.84
C ALA A 177 -48.47 -29.05 -21.23
N ARG A 178 -49.05 -29.70 -20.22
CA ARG A 178 -50.09 -30.73 -20.34
C ARG A 178 -51.31 -30.13 -21.05
N ARG A 179 -51.76 -30.76 -22.14
CA ARG A 179 -53.12 -30.56 -22.66
C ARG A 179 -54.02 -31.63 -22.06
N GLY A 180 -55.06 -31.19 -21.34
CA GLY A 180 -56.27 -31.97 -21.14
C GLY A 180 -57.46 -31.12 -21.57
N ARG A 181 -58.33 -31.65 -22.43
CA ARG A 181 -59.80 -31.52 -22.35
C ARG A 181 -60.52 -32.42 -23.37
N THR A 182 -61.34 -33.31 -22.81
CA THR A 182 -62.70 -33.77 -23.19
C THR A 182 -63.31 -33.14 -24.45
N ILE A 183 -63.88 -33.94 -25.38
CA ILE A 183 -65.22 -34.54 -25.41
C ILE A 183 -65.10 -35.92 -26.09
#